data_AF-A0A7W1I1J8-F1
#
_entry.id   AF-A0A7W1I1J8-F1
#
_cell.length_a   1.000
_cell.length_b   1.000
_cell.length_c   1.000
_cell.angle_alpha   90.00
_cell.angle_beta   90.00
_cell.angle_gamma   90.00
#
_symmetry.space_group_name_H-M   'P 1'
#
loop_
_entity.id
_entity.type
_entity.pdbx_description
1 polymer ?
#
loop_
_entity_poly.entity_id
_entity_poly.type
_entity_poly.pdbx_seq_one_letter_code
_entity_poly.pdbx_strand_id
1 'polypeptide(L)' 'MNDRPTRPSGGDPDLSDHAEDIVKTLREPLVVLDGQLRVKAASAAFYRVFDVAPDKTVGRL' A
#
# COMPACT_ATOMS: atom_id res chain seq x y z
N MET A 1 25.13 26.17 -19.73
CA MET A 1 23.78 25.58 -19.61
C MET A 1 23.94 24.24 -18.90
N ASN A 2 23.57 24.14 -17.63
CA ASN A 2 23.61 22.86 -16.90
C ASN A 2 22.26 22.18 -17.08
N ASP A 3 22.20 21.18 -17.96
CA ASP A 3 21.06 20.27 -18.04
C ASP A 3 21.01 19.46 -16.76
N ARG A 4 20.12 19.87 -15.84
CA ARG A 4 19.79 19.08 -14.66
C ARG A 4 19.18 17.76 -15.16
N PRO A 5 19.65 16.58 -14.70
CA PRO A 5 18.95 15.33 -14.96
C PRO A 5 17.54 15.49 -14.37
N THR A 6 16.54 15.50 -15.24
CA THR A 6 15.13 15.51 -14.86
C THR A 6 14.90 14.27 -14.01
N ARG A 7 14.69 14.46 -12.70
CA ARG A 7 14.21 13.40 -11.80
C ARG A 7 12.96 12.81 -12.46
N PRO A 8 12.89 11.48 -12.70
CA PRO A 8 11.69 10.88 -13.26
C PRO A 8 10.51 11.27 -12.35
N SER A 9 9.63 12.12 -12.88
CA SER A 9 8.37 12.49 -12.23
C SER A 9 7.36 11.44 -12.66
N GLY A 10 7.33 10.36 -11.89
CA GLY A 10 6.47 9.22 -12.10
C GLY A 10 7.01 8.11 -11.22
N GLY A 11 6.33 7.86 -10.10
CA GLY A 11 6.66 6.70 -9.29
C GLY A 11 6.58 5.46 -10.17
N ASP A 12 7.61 4.63 -10.13
CA ASP A 12 7.63 3.37 -10.87
C ASP A 12 6.36 2.58 -10.49
N PRO A 13 5.43 2.34 -11.43
CA PRO A 13 4.18 1.64 -11.12
C PRO A 13 4.45 0.21 -10.62
N ASP A 14 5.63 -0.32 -10.92
CA ASP A 14 6.07 -1.65 -10.54
C ASP A 14 6.41 -1.78 -9.03
N LEU A 15 7.05 -0.78 -8.42
CA LEU A 15 7.45 -0.88 -7.01
C LEU A 15 6.25 -0.87 -6.04
N SER A 16 5.19 -0.17 -6.43
CA SER A 16 3.96 -0.06 -5.63
C SER A 16 3.22 -1.40 -5.58
N ASP A 17 3.15 -2.11 -6.70
CA ASP A 17 2.49 -3.41 -6.78
C ASP A 17 3.26 -4.48 -6.00
N HIS A 18 4.60 -4.49 -6.09
CA HIS A 18 5.43 -5.38 -5.28
C HIS A 18 5.32 -5.10 -3.78
N ALA A 19 5.19 -3.83 -3.39
CA ALA A 19 5.01 -3.47 -1.98
C ALA A 19 3.71 -4.05 -1.41
N GLU A 20 2.62 -4.04 -2.18
CA GLU A 20 1.33 -4.62 -1.74
C GLU A 20 1.42 -6.14 -1.52
N ASP A 21 2.11 -6.85 -2.41
CA ASP A 21 2.25 -8.30 -2.31
C ASP A 21 3.16 -8.71 -1.16
N ILE A 22 4.21 -7.94 -0.87
CA ILE A 22 5.03 -8.13 0.33
C ILE A 22 4.16 -7.98 1.59
N VAL A 23 3.34 -6.93 1.67
CA VAL A 23 2.47 -6.64 2.83
C VAL A 23 1.50 -7.78 3.11
N LYS A 24 0.92 -8.41 2.08
CA LYS A 24 -0.02 -9.54 2.23
C LYS A 24 0.61 -10.75 2.93
N THR A 25 1.92 -10.95 2.75
CA THR A 25 2.66 -12.09 3.33
C THR A 25 3.19 -11.85 4.74
N LEU A 26 3.18 -10.60 5.22
CA LEU A 26 3.68 -10.27 6.56
C LEU A 26 2.80 -10.87 7.66
N ARG A 27 3.46 -11.44 8.68
CA ARG A 27 2.80 -11.98 9.88
C ARG A 27 2.46 -10.92 10.92
N GLU A 28 2.93 -9.69 10.72
CA GLU A 28 2.61 -8.55 11.57
C GLU A 28 1.39 -7.78 11.01
N PRO A 29 0.53 -7.21 11.88
CA PRO A 29 -0.63 -6.44 11.44
C PRO A 29 -0.18 -5.11 10.83
N LEU A 30 -0.26 -4.99 9.50
CA LEU A 30 0.17 -3.81 8.75
C LEU A 30 -0.88 -3.40 7.73
N VAL A 31 -1.06 -2.08 7.54
CA VAL A 31 -2.00 -1.48 6.59
C VAL A 31 -1.31 -0.36 5.81
N VAL A 32 -1.59 -0.27 4.51
CA VAL A 32 -1.12 0.78 3.60
C VAL A 32 -2.31 1.66 3.25
N LEU A 33 -2.14 2.98 3.42
CA LEU A 33 -3.16 3.97 3.10
C LEU A 33 -2.77 4.80 1.86
N ASP A 34 -3.75 5.25 1.09
CA ASP A 34 -3.57 6.24 0.03
C ASP A 34 -3.49 7.68 0.59
N GLY A 35 -3.25 8.66 -0.28
CA GLY A 35 -3.17 10.08 0.10
C GLY A 35 -4.49 10.66 0.62
N GLN A 36 -5.59 9.91 0.56
CA GLN A 36 -6.91 10.26 1.09
C GLN A 36 -7.28 9.43 2.32
N LEU A 37 -6.30 8.76 2.94
CA LEU A 37 -6.44 7.91 4.12
C LEU A 37 -7.30 6.65 3.90
N ARG A 38 -7.47 6.19 2.66
CA ARG A 38 -8.19 4.94 2.37
C ARG A 38 -7.24 3.75 2.34
N VAL A 39 -7.73 2.59 2.77
CA VAL A 39 -6.94 1.36 2.74
C VAL A 39 -6.68 0.93 1.30
N LYS A 40 -5.39 0.89 0.92
CA LYS A 40 -4.89 0.39 -0.35
C LYS A 40 -4.53 -1.11 -0.27
N ALA A 41 -3.86 -1.51 0.81
CA ALA A 41 -3.54 -2.91 1.10
C ALA A 41 -3.46 -3.16 2.60
N ALA A 42 -3.70 -4.40 3.03
CA ALA A 42 -3.50 -4.81 4.43
C ALA A 42 -3.03 -6.27 4.51
N SER A 43 -2.24 -6.58 5.53
CA SER A 43 -1.73 -7.94 5.77
C SER A 43 -2.84 -8.86 6.29
N ALA A 44 -2.68 -10.17 6.09
CA ALA A 44 -3.61 -11.15 6.65
C ALA A 44 -3.64 -11.12 8.20
N ALA A 45 -2.59 -10.64 8.85
CA ALA A 45 -2.57 -10.43 10.30
C ALA A 45 -3.42 -9.24 10.74
N PHE A 46 -3.50 -8.16 9.94
CA PHE A 46 -4.34 -7.01 10.24
C PHE A 46 -5.81 -7.40 10.37
N TYR A 47 -6.35 -8.14 9.38
CA TYR A 47 -7.75 -8.61 9.42
C TYR A 47 -8.07 -9.48 10.63
N ARG A 48 -7.11 -10.29 11.09
CA ARG A 48 -7.27 -11.16 12.27
C ARG A 48 -7.21 -10.39 13.59
N VAL A 49 -6.37 -9.37 13.70
CA VAL A 49 -6.20 -8.57 14.92
C VAL A 49 -7.38 -7.62 15.13
N PHE A 50 -7.86 -7.00 14.05
CA PHE A 50 -8.93 -6.02 14.10
C PHE A 50 -10.32 -6.61 13.82
N ASP A 51 -10.42 -7.92 13.56
CA ASP A 51 -11.65 -8.66 13.24
C ASP A 51 -12.49 -7.99 12.14
N VAL A 52 -11.81 -7.53 11.08
CA VAL A 52 -12.42 -6.80 9.96
C VAL A 52 -12.27 -7.61 8.68
N ALA A 53 -13.37 -7.74 7.93
CA ALA A 53 -13.36 -8.43 6.64
C ALA A 53 -12.69 -7.56 5.57
N PRO A 54 -11.88 -8.14 4.65
CA PRO A 54 -11.25 -7.42 3.54
C PRO A 54 -12.25 -6.62 2.70
N ASP A 55 -13.43 -7.19 2.45
CA ASP A 55 -14.53 -6.59 1.68
C ASP A 55 -15.15 -5.35 2.34
N LYS A 56 -14.85 -5.15 3.63
CA LYS A 56 -15.30 -4.02 4.45
C LYS A 56 -14.21 -2.98 4.69
N THR A 57 -12.96 -3.26 4.35
CA THR A 57 -11.80 -2.42 4.69
C THR A 57 -11.09 -1.84 3.49
N VAL A 58 -10.84 -2.62 2.43
CA VAL A 58 -10.16 -2.10 1.22
C VAL A 58 -11.03 -1.07 0.51
N GLY A 59 -10.47 0.11 0.22
CA GLY A 59 -11.13 1.19 -0.53
C GLY A 59 -12.25 1.94 0.21
N ARG A 60 -12.40 1.78 1.53
CA ARG A 60 -13.42 2.50 2.32
C ARG A 60 -12.84 3.65 3.15
N LEU A 61 -13.70 4.60 3.49
CA LEU A 61 -13.44 5.81 4.28
C LEU A 61 -13.60 5.52 5.78
#